data_AF-A0A0S8FPN6-F1
#
_entry.id   AF-A0A0S8FPN6-F1
#
_cell.length_a   1.000
_cell.length_b   1.000
_cell.length_c   1.000
_cell.angle_alpha   90.00
_cell.angle_beta   90.00
_cell.angle_gamma   90.00
#
_symmetry.space_group_name_H-M   'P 1'
#
loop_
_entity.id
_entity.type
_entity.pdbx_description
1 polymer ?
#
loop_
_entity_poly.entity_id
_entity_poly.type
_entity_poly.pdbx_seq_one_letter_code
_entity_poly.pdbx_strand_id
1 'polypeptide(L)'
;MIQPGDLFYSLLIKVLADFDGIIKIKDEKVDWSEEFEKLKSYPEDLVSEEVYKEFQFLLCPRCKEIYCANPLSLPLGESGNGD
;
A
#
# COMPACT_ATOMS: atom_id res chain seq x y z
N MET A 1 13.55 15.51 -16.45
CA MET A 1 12.68 16.50 -15.77
C MET A 1 11.58 16.89 -16.74
N ILE A 2 10.33 16.98 -16.27
CA ILE A 2 9.16 17.39 -17.06
C ILE A 2 9.16 18.92 -17.13
N GLN A 3 9.10 19.51 -18.33
CA GLN A 3 9.08 20.97 -18.49
C GLN A 3 7.64 21.52 -18.51
N PRO A 4 7.45 22.81 -18.21
CA PRO A 4 6.15 23.46 -18.36
C PRO A 4 5.64 23.38 -19.81
N GLY A 5 4.45 22.80 -20.00
CA GLY A 5 3.84 22.58 -21.32
C GLY A 5 4.06 21.18 -21.91
N ASP A 6 4.90 20.35 -21.28
CA ASP A 6 5.09 18.96 -21.68
C ASP A 6 3.88 18.09 -21.32
N LEU A 7 3.64 17.05 -22.12
CA LEU A 7 2.69 16.00 -21.78
C LEU A 7 3.21 15.20 -20.57
N PHE A 8 2.41 15.18 -19.50
CA PHE A 8 2.68 14.39 -18.31
C PHE A 8 1.48 13.52 -17.94
N TYR A 9 1.75 12.47 -17.16
CA TYR A 9 0.75 11.54 -16.65
C TYR A 9 0.78 11.56 -15.12
N SER A 10 -0.39 11.61 -14.48
CA SER A 10 -0.50 11.52 -13.02
C SER A 10 -0.78 10.07 -12.62
N LEU A 11 0.12 9.47 -11.85
CA LEU A 11 -0.05 8.15 -11.25
C LEU A 11 -0.43 8.31 -9.79
N LEU A 12 -1.56 7.71 -9.40
CA LEU A 12 -2.05 7.67 -8.03
C LEU A 12 -2.06 6.22 -7.55
N ILE A 13 -1.31 5.93 -6.48
CA ILE A 13 -1.28 4.61 -5.83
C ILE A 13 -1.93 4.75 -4.47
N LYS A 14 -2.97 3.95 -4.20
CA LYS A 14 -3.65 3.87 -2.92
C LYS A 14 -3.49 2.48 -2.34
N VAL A 15 -2.99 2.41 -1.12
CA VAL A 15 -2.90 1.18 -0.33
C VAL A 15 -3.88 1.33 0.81
N LEU A 16 -4.80 0.38 0.90
CA LEU A 16 -5.82 0.30 1.92
C LEU A 16 -5.66 -1.06 2.59
N ALA A 17 -5.62 -1.08 3.93
CA ALA A 17 -5.84 -2.34 4.62
C ALA A 17 -7.29 -2.78 4.38
N ASP A 18 -7.47 -4.03 3.93
CA ASP A 18 -8.79 -4.66 3.88
C ASP A 18 -9.22 -4.96 5.33
N PHE A 19 -9.74 -3.93 5.99
CA PHE A 19 -10.29 -4.06 7.33
C PHE A 19 -11.76 -4.46 7.20
N ASP A 20 -12.02 -5.76 7.30
CA ASP A 20 -13.39 -6.32 7.26
C ASP A 20 -14.22 -5.98 8.52
N GLY A 21 -13.62 -5.30 9.50
CA GLY A 21 -14.24 -4.95 10.78
C GLY A 21 -14.47 -6.15 11.69
N ILE A 22 -14.06 -7.37 11.29
CA ILE A 22 -14.29 -8.60 12.03
C ILE A 22 -12.96 -9.10 12.56
N ILE A 23 -12.57 -8.58 13.72
CA ILE A 23 -11.55 -9.23 14.54
C ILE A 23 -12.17 -10.57 14.99
N LYS A 24 -11.72 -11.68 14.42
CA LYS A 24 -12.10 -13.04 14.88
C LYS A 24 -11.44 -13.31 16.21
N ILE A 25 -12.00 -12.75 17.28
CA ILE A 25 -11.57 -12.99 18.65
C ILE A 25 -12.04 -14.38 19.01
N LYS A 26 -11.18 -15.36 18.75
CA LYS A 26 -11.20 -16.61 19.49
C LYS A 26 -10.54 -16.32 20.82
N ASP A 27 -11.35 -15.93 21.80
CA ASP A 27 -11.25 -16.36 23.20
C ASP A 27 -11.91 -15.33 24.13
N GLU A 28 -12.77 -15.85 25.01
CA GLU A 28 -13.30 -15.12 26.16
C GLU A 28 -12.14 -14.64 27.04
N LYS A 29 -12.15 -13.33 27.36
CA LYS A 29 -11.18 -12.56 28.18
C LYS A 29 -10.08 -11.80 27.41
N VAL A 30 -10.45 -11.09 26.35
CA VAL A 30 -9.64 -9.92 25.94
C VAL A 30 -10.07 -8.74 26.81
N ASP A 31 -9.17 -8.25 27.67
CA ASP A 31 -9.35 -6.98 28.37
C ASP A 31 -9.13 -5.84 27.38
N TRP A 32 -10.23 -5.39 26.79
CA TRP A 32 -10.25 -4.29 25.83
C TRP A 32 -9.63 -3.01 26.35
N SER A 33 -9.64 -2.79 27.67
CA SER A 33 -9.03 -1.63 28.30
C SER A 33 -7.52 -1.61 28.06
N GLU A 34 -6.89 -2.76 28.18
CA GLU A 34 -5.44 -2.93 28.05
C GLU A 34 -4.99 -2.81 26.59
N GLU A 35 -5.77 -3.39 25.66
CA GLU A 35 -5.50 -3.28 24.21
C GLU A 35 -5.71 -1.86 23.68
N PHE A 36 -6.72 -1.14 24.18
CA PHE A 36 -6.93 0.27 23.80
C PHE A 36 -5.83 1.19 24.35
N GLU A 37 -5.34 0.92 25.56
CA GLU A 37 -4.18 1.62 26.14
C GLU A 37 -2.90 1.34 25.35
N LYS A 38 -2.69 0.09 24.90
CA LYS A 38 -1.59 -0.25 23.98
C LYS A 38 -1.71 0.53 22.67
N LEU A 39 -2.91 0.61 22.08
CA LEU A 39 -3.14 1.36 20.84
C LEU A 39 -2.80 2.85 20.98
N LYS A 40 -3.17 3.48 22.11
CA LYS A 40 -2.82 4.88 22.42
C LYS A 40 -1.32 5.11 22.65
N SER A 41 -0.56 4.06 22.94
CA SER A 41 0.90 4.14 23.12
C SER A 41 1.65 4.14 21.80
N TYR A 42 1.01 3.74 20.70
CA TYR A 42 1.55 3.91 19.37
C TYR A 42 1.29 5.35 18.90
N PRO A 43 2.30 6.02 18.34
CA PRO A 43 2.10 7.32 17.75
C PRO A 43 1.14 7.19 16.55
N GLU A 44 0.25 8.17 16.43
CA GLU A 44 -0.94 8.15 15.57
C GLU A 44 -0.58 8.05 14.06
N ASP A 45 0.62 8.48 13.71
CA ASP A 45 1.27 8.33 12.41
C ASP A 45 1.57 6.87 12.05
N LEU A 46 2.02 6.05 12.99
CA LEU A 46 2.27 4.62 12.75
C LEU A 46 0.96 3.84 12.53
N VAL A 47 -0.10 4.15 13.29
CA VAL A 47 -1.40 3.50 13.15
C VAL A 47 -2.09 3.89 11.83
N SER A 48 -1.94 5.14 11.40
CA SER A 48 -2.54 5.62 10.15
C SER A 48 -1.83 5.08 8.90
N GLU A 49 -0.49 4.94 8.94
CA GLU A 49 0.29 4.35 7.82
C GLU A 49 -0.01 2.85 7.59
N GLU A 50 -0.42 2.12 8.63
CA GLU A 50 -0.79 0.70 8.53
C GLU A 50 -2.17 0.48 7.87
N VAL A 51 -3.03 1.51 7.86
CA VAL A 51 -4.41 1.41 7.34
C VAL A 51 -4.56 2.09 5.98
N TYR A 52 -3.86 3.20 5.75
CA TYR A 52 -4.00 4.00 4.54
C TYR A 52 -2.66 4.60 4.09
N LYS A 53 -2.32 4.41 2.81
CA LYS A 53 -1.18 5.10 2.20
C LYS A 53 -1.51 5.57 0.79
N GLU A 54 -1.14 6.80 0.49
CA GLU A 54 -1.31 7.41 -0.83
C GLU A 54 0.01 7.92 -1.38
N PHE A 55 0.28 7.61 -2.65
CA PHE A 55 1.42 8.13 -3.39
C PHE A 55 0.94 8.78 -4.67
N GLN A 56 1.47 9.96 -4.96
CA GLN A 56 1.23 10.66 -6.22
C GLN A 56 2.55 10.91 -6.95
N PHE A 57 2.63 10.46 -8.20
CA PHE A 57 3.79 10.66 -9.05
C PHE A 57 3.38 11.33 -10.36
N LEU A 58 4.24 12.22 -10.85
CA LEU A 58 4.16 12.73 -12.21
C LEU A 58 5.14 11.96 -13.09
N LEU A 59 4.61 11.29 -14.10
CA LEU A 59 5.36 10.46 -15.02
C LEU A 59 5.51 11.17 -16.36
N CYS A 60 6.72 11.11 -16.93
CA CYS A 60 6.92 11.39 -18.35
C CYS A 60 6.42 10.19 -19.20
N PRO A 61 6.30 10.34 -20.54
CA PRO A 61 5.85 9.26 -21.41
C PRO A 61 6.60 7.93 -21.22
N ARG A 62 7.95 7.99 -21.12
CA ARG A 62 8.79 6.80 -20.90
C ARG A 62 8.53 6.13 -19.56
N CYS A 63 8.40 6.90 -18.47
CA CYS A 63 8.13 6.33 -17.14
C CYS A 63 6.74 5.68 -17.07
N LYS A 64 5.75 6.26 -17.77
CA LYS A 64 4.41 5.68 -17.91
C LYS A 64 4.46 4.32 -18.60
N GLU A 65 5.23 4.17 -19.67
CA GLU A 65 5.39 2.88 -20.36
C GLU A 65 6.04 1.81 -19.47
N ILE A 66 7.12 2.16 -18.77
CA ILE A 66 7.81 1.25 -17.85
C ILE A 66 6.87 0.79 -16.73
N TYR A 67 6.17 1.74 -16.08
CA TYR A 67 5.25 1.40 -14.99
C TYR A 67 4.09 0.54 -15.48
N CYS A 68 3.46 0.86 -16.61
CA CYS A 68 2.36 0.07 -17.15
C CYS A 68 2.78 -1.33 -17.62
N ALA A 69 4.04 -1.54 -17.96
CA ALA A 69 4.55 -2.86 -18.35
C ALA A 69 4.70 -3.80 -17.14
N ASN A 70 5.12 -3.29 -15.98
CA ASN A 70 5.27 -4.08 -14.75
C ASN A 70 5.15 -3.19 -13.50
N PRO A 71 3.92 -2.89 -13.04
CA PRO A 71 3.68 -1.94 -11.95
C PRO A 71 4.35 -2.33 -10.62
N LEU A 72 4.47 -3.63 -10.36
CA LEU A 72 5.05 -4.17 -9.13
C LEU A 72 6.53 -4.54 -9.31
N SER A 73 7.09 -4.33 -10.50
CA SER A 73 8.45 -4.76 -10.87
C SER A 73 8.75 -6.22 -10.49
N LEU A 74 7.74 -7.09 -10.49
CA LEU A 74 7.92 -8.50 -10.12
C LEU A 74 8.69 -9.23 -11.23
N PRO A 75 9.55 -10.20 -10.89
CA PRO A 75 10.12 -11.09 -11.90
C PRO A 75 8.98 -11.71 -12.70
N LEU A 76 9.08 -11.66 -14.04
CA LEU A 76 8.22 -12.46 -14.88
C LEU A 76 8.56 -13.90 -14.55
N GLY A 77 7.65 -14.60 -13.88
CA GLY A 77 7.90 -15.93 -13.32
C GLY A 77 8.61 -16.82 -14.34
N GLU A 78 9.65 -17.52 -13.90
CA GLU A 78 10.23 -18.61 -14.66
C GLU A 78 9.10 -19.63 -14.91
N SER A 79 8.54 -19.61 -16.12
CA SER A 79 7.59 -20.60 -16.56
C SER A 79 8.29 -21.96 -16.59
N GLY A 80 8.14 -22.73 -15.51
CA GLY A 80 8.30 -24.18 -15.47
C GLY A 80 9.73 -24.71 -15.61
N ASN A 81 10.18 -25.43 -14.58
CA ASN A 81 10.73 -26.77 -14.72
C ASN A 81 10.75 -27.42 -13.32
N GLY A 82 9.58 -27.93 -12.93
CA GLY A 82 9.51 -29.04 -12.00
C GLY A 82 9.50 -30.31 -12.83
N ASP A 83 10.67 -30.93 -12.98
CA ASP A 83 10.85 -32.37 -13.20
C ASP A 83 11.50 -32.96 -11.94
#